data_AF-A0A1E4I217-F1
#
_entry.id   AF-A0A1E4I217-F1
#
_cell.length_a   1.000
_cell.length_b   1.000
_cell.length_c   1.000
_cell.angle_alpha   90.00
_cell.angle_beta   90.00
_cell.angle_gamma   90.00
#
_symmetry.space_group_name_H-M   'P 1'
#
loop_
_entity.id
_entity.type
_entity.pdbx_description
1 polymer ?
#
loop_
_entity_poly.entity_id
_entity_poly.type
_entity_poly.pdbx_seq_one_letter_code
_entity_poly.pdbx_strand_id
1 'polypeptide(L)'
;MPNRAAALVLALAVILGLSACGGGTAAPETTVTVTAPAAGSGDDAPLPRPPATAAPAVVTIPDLVGQNGAIAQNALKQLGFTQVRLAADPKSGRSVVVLPENWTVTKVDPSPGSAVPTTQLIVVTMTK
;
A
#
# COMPACT_ATOMS: atom_id res chain seq x y z
N MET A 1 -38.19 -2.27 14.90
CA MET A 1 -38.94 -3.31 14.15
C MET A 1 -38.34 -3.43 12.75
N PRO A 2 -38.26 -4.63 12.17
CA PRO A 2 -37.02 -5.19 11.62
C PRO A 2 -36.82 -5.04 10.10
N ASN A 3 -35.53 -5.18 9.73
CA ASN A 3 -34.95 -5.50 8.42
C ASN A 3 -35.82 -6.39 7.52
N ARG A 4 -35.81 -6.09 6.21
CA ARG A 4 -36.10 -7.09 5.18
C ARG A 4 -35.06 -7.05 4.07
N ALA A 5 -34.11 -7.97 4.22
CA ALA A 5 -33.35 -8.52 3.11
C ALA A 5 -34.30 -9.17 2.10
N ALA A 6 -34.03 -8.99 0.82
CA ALA A 6 -34.55 -9.85 -0.24
C ALA A 6 -33.45 -9.98 -1.31
N ALA A 7 -32.71 -11.07 -1.21
CA ALA A 7 -31.90 -11.60 -2.30
C ALA A 7 -32.84 -12.11 -3.41
N LEU A 8 -32.50 -11.84 -4.66
CA LEU A 8 -33.14 -12.48 -5.81
C LEU A 8 -32.06 -12.80 -6.84
N VAL A 9 -31.66 -14.07 -6.81
CA VAL A 9 -30.82 -14.74 -7.81
C VAL A 9 -31.71 -15.09 -9.00
N LEU A 10 -31.31 -14.73 -10.21
CA LEU A 10 -31.91 -15.27 -11.44
C LEU A 10 -30.78 -15.75 -12.37
N ALA A 11 -30.92 -16.99 -12.85
CA ALA A 11 -29.94 -17.73 -13.62
C ALA A 11 -30.32 -17.85 -15.11
N LEU A 12 -29.28 -18.12 -15.93
CA LEU A 12 -29.24 -18.90 -17.18
C LEU A 12 -29.85 -18.29 -18.47
N ALA A 13 -29.10 -18.24 -19.59
CA ALA A 13 -28.89 -19.39 -20.51
C ALA A 13 -28.21 -19.01 -21.88
N VAL A 14 -27.80 -20.07 -22.61
CA VAL A 14 -27.56 -20.23 -24.08
C VAL A 14 -26.22 -19.64 -24.61
N ILE A 15 -25.40 -20.23 -25.51
CA ILE A 15 -25.66 -21.08 -26.69
C ILE A 15 -24.49 -22.04 -27.00
N LEU A 16 -24.81 -23.32 -27.28
CA LEU A 16 -23.92 -24.33 -27.91
C LEU A 16 -23.82 -24.10 -29.42
N GLY A 17 -22.61 -24.11 -29.98
CA GLY A 17 -22.36 -24.16 -31.42
C GLY A 17 -21.52 -25.37 -31.79
N LEU A 18 -22.16 -26.43 -32.30
CA LEU A 18 -21.51 -27.50 -33.06
C LEU A 18 -21.43 -27.07 -34.53
N SER A 19 -20.26 -27.22 -35.16
CA SER A 19 -20.13 -27.24 -36.62
C SER A 19 -19.03 -28.21 -37.02
N ALA A 20 -19.35 -29.02 -38.02
CA ALA A 20 -18.80 -30.33 -38.27
C ALA A 20 -17.98 -30.40 -39.57
N CYS A 21 -17.03 -31.34 -39.55
CA CYS A 21 -16.59 -32.24 -40.62
C CYS A 21 -15.72 -31.74 -41.79
N GLY A 22 -14.78 -32.62 -42.15
CA GLY A 22 -14.00 -32.66 -43.39
C GLY A 22 -12.51 -32.47 -43.10
N GLY A 23 -11.62 -33.44 -43.26
CA GLY A 23 -11.63 -34.78 -43.82
C GLY A 23 -10.16 -35.14 -44.06
N GLY A 24 -9.75 -36.41 -43.94
CA GLY A 24 -8.37 -36.79 -44.25
C GLY A 24 -7.95 -38.13 -43.69
N THR A 25 -8.10 -39.16 -44.51
CA THR A 25 -7.60 -40.52 -44.35
C THR A 25 -6.11 -40.60 -44.02
N ALA A 26 -5.80 -41.62 -43.21
CA ALA A 26 -4.52 -42.00 -42.64
C ALA A 26 -3.31 -42.00 -43.60
N ALA A 27 -2.16 -41.57 -43.06
CA ALA A 27 -0.82 -41.88 -43.53
C ALA A 27 0.03 -42.30 -42.31
N PRO A 28 0.97 -43.26 -42.49
CA PRO A 28 1.55 -44.02 -41.40
C PRO A 28 2.41 -43.17 -40.45
N GLU A 29 2.26 -43.50 -39.17
CA GLU A 29 2.98 -42.90 -38.05
C GLU A 29 4.48 -43.18 -38.20
N THR A 30 5.26 -42.12 -38.44
CA THR A 30 6.71 -42.22 -38.40
C THR A 30 7.14 -42.03 -36.95
N THR A 31 7.27 -43.13 -36.22
CA THR A 31 7.80 -43.09 -34.85
C THR A 31 9.27 -42.73 -34.89
N VAL A 32 9.58 -41.45 -34.71
CA VAL A 32 10.95 -41.00 -34.45
C VAL A 32 11.23 -41.26 -32.97
N THR A 33 12.06 -42.26 -32.68
CA THR A 33 12.62 -42.40 -31.33
C THR A 33 13.59 -41.25 -31.09
N VAL A 34 13.11 -40.19 -30.42
CA VAL A 34 13.99 -39.18 -29.85
C VAL A 34 14.66 -39.83 -28.64
N THR A 35 15.93 -40.19 -28.77
CA THR A 35 16.78 -40.42 -27.61
C THR A 35 16.86 -39.09 -26.85
N ALA A 36 16.23 -39.03 -25.68
CA ALA A 36 16.40 -37.90 -24.78
C ALA A 36 17.90 -37.75 -24.47
N PRO A 37 18.49 -36.54 -24.62
CA PRO A 37 19.78 -36.28 -24.03
C PRO A 37 19.69 -36.62 -22.54
N ALA A 38 20.70 -37.34 -22.04
CA ALA A 38 20.87 -37.55 -20.61
C ALA A 38 20.65 -36.23 -19.86
N ALA A 39 19.94 -36.28 -18.74
CA ALA A 39 19.78 -35.16 -17.83
C ALA A 39 21.15 -34.55 -17.55
N GLY A 40 21.45 -33.47 -18.26
CA GLY A 40 22.62 -32.66 -18.02
C GLY A 40 22.49 -32.10 -16.63
N SER A 41 23.45 -32.45 -15.79
CA SER A 41 23.64 -31.89 -14.46
C SER A 41 23.42 -30.39 -14.46
N GLY A 42 22.67 -29.94 -13.46
CA GLY A 42 22.00 -28.65 -13.37
C GLY A 42 22.81 -27.45 -13.82
N ASP A 43 22.20 -26.70 -14.73
CA ASP A 43 22.39 -25.26 -14.83
C ASP A 43 21.51 -24.61 -13.75
N ASP A 44 21.97 -24.64 -12.49
CA ASP A 44 21.40 -23.80 -11.43
C ASP A 44 22.01 -22.41 -11.56
N ALA A 45 21.62 -21.69 -12.62
CA ALA A 45 21.90 -20.27 -12.71
C ALA A 45 21.19 -19.58 -11.53
N PRO A 46 21.92 -18.84 -10.66
CA PRO A 46 21.30 -18.20 -9.50
C PRO A 46 20.16 -17.28 -9.96
N LEU A 47 18.93 -17.60 -9.55
CA LEU A 47 17.78 -16.76 -9.82
C LEU A 47 18.04 -15.35 -9.25
N PRO A 48 17.66 -14.27 -9.97
CA PRO A 48 17.80 -12.92 -9.46
C PRO A 48 17.10 -12.79 -8.11
N ARG A 49 17.88 -12.49 -7.06
CA ARG A 49 17.32 -12.29 -5.73
C ARG A 49 16.48 -11.01 -5.75
N PRO A 50 15.27 -11.01 -5.18
CA PRO A 50 14.47 -9.79 -5.07
C PRO A 50 15.30 -8.68 -4.39
N PRO A 51 15.18 -7.43 -4.85
CA PRO A 51 15.87 -6.32 -4.21
C PRO A 51 15.42 -6.22 -2.75
N ALA A 52 16.40 -6.09 -1.84
CA ALA A 52 16.11 -5.92 -0.42
C ALA A 52 15.49 -4.54 -0.19
N THR A 53 14.31 -4.50 0.44
CA THR A 53 13.70 -3.25 0.88
C THR A 53 14.52 -2.65 2.01
N ALA A 54 15.03 -1.44 1.81
CA ALA A 54 15.75 -0.71 2.85
C ALA A 54 14.82 -0.40 4.05
N ALA A 55 15.34 -0.53 5.26
CA ALA A 55 14.62 -0.14 6.47
C ALA A 55 14.40 1.39 6.51
N PRO A 56 13.29 1.87 7.11
CA PRO A 56 13.07 3.31 7.29
C PRO A 56 14.17 3.94 8.15
N ALA A 57 14.55 5.18 7.80
CA ALA A 57 15.47 5.98 8.62
C ALA A 57 14.82 6.30 9.98
N VAL A 58 15.63 6.41 11.03
CA VAL A 58 15.17 6.79 12.37
C VAL A 58 15.60 8.23 12.64
N VAL A 59 14.65 9.07 13.07
CA VAL A 59 14.86 10.50 13.31
C VAL A 59 14.27 10.90 14.66
N THR A 60 14.93 11.84 15.35
CA THR A 60 14.43 12.41 16.61
C THR A 60 13.39 13.49 16.34
N ILE A 61 12.25 13.42 17.01
CA ILE A 61 11.17 14.41 16.87
C ILE A 61 11.61 15.73 17.52
N PRO A 62 11.62 16.86 16.78
CA PRO A 62 11.95 18.17 17.36
C PRO A 62 10.84 18.67 18.28
N ASP A 63 11.17 19.59 19.18
CA ASP A 63 10.15 20.33 19.92
C ASP A 63 9.55 21.43 19.02
N LEU A 64 8.25 21.31 18.77
CA LEU A 64 7.48 22.18 17.88
C LEU A 64 6.37 22.92 18.63
N VAL A 65 6.23 22.73 19.95
CA VAL A 65 5.17 23.38 20.72
C VAL A 65 5.37 24.90 20.69
N GLY A 66 4.28 25.64 20.49
CA GLY A 66 4.30 27.09 20.33
C GLY A 66 4.65 27.57 18.92
N GLN A 67 5.06 26.69 18.00
CA GLN A 67 5.30 27.07 16.61
C GLN A 67 4.01 27.19 15.81
N ASN A 68 4.09 27.94 14.72
CA ASN A 68 3.04 27.99 13.71
C ASN A 68 2.82 26.60 13.08
N GLY A 69 1.56 26.22 12.86
CA GLY A 69 1.19 24.89 12.36
C GLY A 69 1.77 24.55 10.98
N ALA A 70 1.83 25.53 10.06
CA ALA A 70 2.42 25.31 8.74
C ALA A 70 3.95 25.10 8.81
N ILE A 71 4.63 25.89 9.66
CA ILE A 71 6.08 25.76 9.90
C ILE A 71 6.40 24.40 10.52
N ALA A 72 5.67 24.02 11.56
CA ALA A 72 5.84 22.73 12.23
C ALA A 72 5.62 21.54 11.27
N GLN A 73 4.56 21.60 10.45
CA GLN A 73 4.31 20.55 9.46
C GLN A 73 5.44 20.47 8.43
N ASN A 74 5.94 21.61 7.94
CA ASN A 74 7.03 21.65 6.99
C ASN A 74 8.33 21.08 7.58
N ALA A 75 8.66 21.43 8.82
CA ALA A 75 9.84 20.91 9.52
C ALA A 75 9.83 19.38 9.60
N LEU A 76 8.68 18.77 9.96
CA LEU A 76 8.53 17.32 10.00
C LEU A 76 8.71 16.67 8.63
N LYS A 77 8.14 17.27 7.57
CA LYS A 77 8.31 16.78 6.19
C LYS A 77 9.77 16.86 5.72
N GLN A 78 10.47 17.93 6.07
CA GLN A 78 11.90 18.10 5.75
C GLN A 78 12.80 17.09 6.47
N LEU A 79 12.41 16.65 7.66
CA LEU A 79 13.05 15.54 8.38
C LEU A 79 12.73 14.16 7.78
N GLY A 80 11.89 14.10 6.74
CA GLY A 80 11.55 12.87 6.04
C GLY A 80 10.33 12.15 6.60
N PHE A 81 9.62 12.70 7.59
CA PHE A 81 8.39 12.10 8.08
C PHE A 81 7.32 12.12 6.98
N THR A 82 6.86 10.93 6.60
CA THR A 82 5.89 10.77 5.50
C THR A 82 4.44 10.78 5.99
N GLN A 83 4.22 10.55 7.29
CA GLN A 83 2.90 10.47 7.89
C GLN A 83 2.74 11.55 8.97
N VAL A 84 2.26 12.74 8.56
CA VAL A 84 1.99 13.86 9.48
C VAL A 84 0.51 14.19 9.47
N ARG A 85 -0.16 14.05 10.62
CA ARG A 85 -1.58 14.39 10.80
C ARG A 85 -1.73 15.62 11.66
N LEU A 86 -2.47 16.61 11.17
CA LEU A 86 -2.83 17.80 11.93
C LEU A 86 -4.16 17.57 12.64
N ALA A 87 -4.25 17.94 13.91
CA ALA A 87 -5.44 17.78 14.72
C ALA A 87 -5.77 19.08 15.46
N ALA A 88 -7.05 19.44 15.48
CA ALA A 88 -7.50 20.53 16.33
C ALA A 88 -7.51 20.06 17.79
N ASP A 89 -7.07 20.91 18.71
CA ASP A 89 -7.18 20.64 20.13
C ASP A 89 -8.67 20.48 20.49
N PRO A 90 -9.09 19.37 21.13
CA PRO A 90 -10.48 19.16 21.52
C PRO A 90 -11.06 20.29 22.38
N LYS A 91 -10.21 21.03 23.11
CA LYS A 91 -10.63 22.17 23.95
C LYS A 91 -10.81 23.47 23.16
N SER A 92 -10.37 23.53 21.90
CA SER A 92 -10.43 24.74 21.06
C SER A 92 -11.83 25.05 20.49
N GLY A 93 -12.81 24.14 20.68
CA GLY A 93 -14.13 24.24 20.08
C GLY A 93 -14.15 24.00 18.55
N ARG A 94 -13.02 23.59 17.96
CA ARG A 94 -12.87 23.32 16.53
C ARG A 94 -12.62 21.84 16.32
N SER A 95 -13.26 21.26 15.30
CA SER A 95 -13.12 19.84 14.98
C SER A 95 -12.02 19.55 13.97
N VAL A 96 -11.56 20.55 13.22
CA VAL A 96 -10.62 20.38 12.11
C VAL A 96 -9.69 21.59 11.96
N VAL A 97 -8.45 21.33 11.52
CA VAL A 97 -7.47 22.34 11.12
C VAL A 97 -7.68 22.63 9.63
N VAL A 98 -8.12 23.85 9.30
CA VAL A 98 -8.40 24.24 7.90
C VAL A 98 -7.19 24.91 7.24
N LEU A 99 -6.55 25.86 7.93
CA LEU A 99 -5.42 26.64 7.43
C LEU A 99 -4.31 26.64 8.49
N PRO A 100 -3.35 25.70 8.46
CA PRO A 100 -2.35 25.50 9.51
C PRO A 100 -1.52 26.75 9.85
N GLU A 101 -1.36 27.66 8.90
CA GLU A 101 -0.67 28.94 9.07
C GLU A 101 -1.39 29.90 10.05
N ASN A 102 -2.65 29.62 10.39
CA ASN A 102 -3.41 30.38 11.39
C ASN A 102 -3.46 29.69 12.77
N TRP A 103 -2.70 28.61 12.97
CA TRP A 103 -2.78 27.78 14.17
C TRP A 103 -1.42 27.70 14.85
N THR A 104 -1.46 27.44 16.15
CA THR A 104 -0.27 27.25 17.00
C THR A 104 -0.27 25.84 17.55
N VAL A 105 0.85 25.13 17.44
CA VAL A 105 1.03 23.79 17.97
C VAL A 105 0.98 23.79 19.49
N THR A 106 0.19 22.88 20.05
CA THR A 106 0.05 22.70 21.51
C THR A 106 0.59 21.36 21.99
N LYS A 107 0.61 20.34 21.12
CA LYS A 107 1.16 19.02 21.43
C LYS A 107 1.66 18.32 20.16
N VAL A 108 2.72 17.52 20.31
CA VAL A 108 3.16 16.54 19.30
C VAL A 108 3.15 15.15 19.92
N ASP A 109 2.71 14.16 19.14
CA ASP A 109 2.65 12.75 19.52
C ASP A 109 3.21 11.87 18.38
N PRO A 110 4.22 11.01 18.60
CA PRO A 110 4.96 10.78 19.86
C PRO A 110 5.65 12.04 20.40
N SER A 111 5.99 12.03 21.69
CA SER A 111 6.51 13.24 22.35
C SER A 111 7.83 13.71 21.73
N PRO A 112 8.10 15.03 21.70
CA PRO A 112 9.40 15.56 21.32
C PRO A 112 10.56 14.86 22.03
N GLY A 113 11.68 14.70 21.34
CA GLY A 113 12.85 13.94 21.80
C GLY A 113 12.78 12.43 21.55
N SER A 114 11.64 11.89 21.13
CA SER A 114 11.53 10.47 20.76
C SER A 114 12.23 10.19 19.43
N ALA A 115 13.04 9.14 19.38
CA ALA A 115 13.61 8.62 18.14
C ALA A 115 12.67 7.59 17.50
N VAL A 116 12.12 7.88 16.32
CA VAL A 116 11.12 7.04 15.65
C VAL A 116 11.42 6.91 14.15
N PRO A 117 10.98 5.83 13.48
CA PRO A 117 11.16 5.70 12.04
C PRO A 117 10.41 6.80 11.28
N THR A 118 10.91 7.24 10.13
CA THR A 118 10.28 8.29 9.29
C THR A 118 8.92 7.88 8.70
N THR A 119 8.60 6.60 8.76
CA THR A 119 7.28 6.05 8.43
C THR A 119 6.32 6.04 9.62
N GLN A 120 6.74 6.49 10.81
CA GLN A 120 5.87 6.63 11.97
C GLN A 120 4.86 7.76 11.74
N LEU A 121 3.60 7.51 12.12
CA LEU A 121 2.60 8.54 12.17
C LEU A 121 2.90 9.54 13.30
N ILE A 122 3.03 10.81 12.93
CA ILE A 122 3.17 11.95 13.84
C ILE A 122 1.86 12.72 13.85
N VAL A 123 1.28 12.91 15.04
CA VAL A 123 0.09 13.74 15.25
C VAL A 123 0.53 15.06 15.86
N VAL A 124 0.17 16.16 15.19
CA VAL A 124 0.42 17.53 15.66
C VAL A 124 -0.91 18.15 16.06
N THR A 125 -1.13 18.28 17.36
CA THR A 125 -2.30 18.96 17.92
C THR A 125 -2.03 20.46 18.00
N MET A 126 -3.02 21.26 17.65
CA MET A 126 -2.89 22.71 17.56
C MET A 126 -4.19 23.42 17.93
N THR A 127 -4.06 24.69 18.30
CA THR A 127 -5.19 25.59 18.61
C THR A 127 -5.12 26.87 17.77
N LYS A 128 -6.24 27.59 17.67
CA LYS A 128 -6.36 28.86 16.95
C LYS A 128 -7.01 29.93 17.83
#